data_AF-A0A9N7MT46-F1
#
_entry.id   AF-A0A9N7MT46-F1
#
_cell.length_a   1.000
_cell.length_b   1.000
_cell.length_c   1.000
_cell.angle_alpha   90.00
_cell.angle_beta   90.00
_cell.angle_gamma   90.00
#
_symmetry.space_group_name_H-M   'P 1'
#
loop_
_entity.id
_entity.type
_entity.pdbx_description
1 polymer ?
#
loop_
_entity_poly.entity_id
_entity_poly.type
_entity_poly.pdbx_seq_one_letter_code
_entity_poly.pdbx_strand_id
1 'polypeptide(L)'
;MIGAQCLIAYVDPSSGAPRAYTSAITSYRTALQPSNLSFAVPSLAAEFGNKEMIIRATIELPQGRTSFPQVWQFGPVTSSGQLRMHGSAPGNLGATATIDFSTGTSVVQTRTSSRRPSSKYIHGWLNVVSWGIMMPVGAMVARYVKVFNVANPAWFYLHVTCQASAYIVGVAGWGTGLKLGRDSPGVKHTVHRNIGIAIFALATLQASAILFRPKPDHKYRFYWNVYHYLIGYTVIVLGIVNIFKGLEILDPQKKWKQAYTFFLIAFGIVAFFLEALKYFVVAMRKKNQQRDAVDGSSV
;
A
#
# COMPACT_ATOMS: atom_id res chain seq x y z
N MET A 1 -8.82 15.10 -7.38
CA MET A 1 -9.72 15.37 -8.54
C MET A 1 -11.19 15.16 -8.20
N ILE A 2 -11.65 13.96 -7.79
CA ILE A 2 -13.01 13.83 -7.22
C ILE A 2 -13.14 14.78 -6.02
N GLY A 3 -14.27 15.47 -5.92
CA GLY A 3 -14.55 16.52 -4.95
C GLY A 3 -14.09 17.92 -5.37
N ALA A 4 -13.37 18.05 -6.49
CA ALA A 4 -12.96 19.35 -7.01
C ALA A 4 -14.18 20.18 -7.42
N GLN A 5 -14.11 21.46 -7.06
CA GLN A 5 -15.06 22.51 -7.45
C GLN A 5 -14.39 23.31 -8.55
N CYS A 6 -14.86 23.20 -9.79
CA CYS A 6 -14.12 23.64 -10.96
C CYS A 6 -14.73 24.89 -11.59
N LEU A 7 -13.87 25.82 -11.97
CA LEU A 7 -14.15 26.87 -12.94
C LEU A 7 -13.68 26.35 -14.29
N ILE A 8 -14.60 26.24 -15.24
CA ILE A 8 -14.35 25.66 -16.56
C ILE A 8 -14.35 26.79 -17.58
N ALA A 9 -13.40 26.77 -18.50
CA ALA A 9 -13.39 27.64 -19.66
C ALA A 9 -12.98 26.89 -20.93
N TYR A 10 -13.62 27.22 -22.05
CA TYR A 10 -13.31 26.66 -23.35
C TYR A 10 -13.76 27.60 -24.46
N VAL A 11 -13.22 27.43 -25.67
CA VAL A 11 -13.71 28.12 -26.87
C VAL A 11 -14.82 27.28 -27.47
N ASP A 12 -16.01 27.85 -27.60
CA ASP A 12 -17.14 27.19 -28.24
C ASP A 12 -16.86 26.98 -29.74
N PRO A 13 -16.78 25.74 -30.24
CA PRO A 13 -16.47 25.47 -31.64
C PRO A 13 -17.48 26.04 -32.64
N SER A 14 -18.73 26.29 -32.20
CA SER A 14 -19.80 26.78 -33.07
C SER A 14 -19.79 28.30 -33.25
N SER A 15 -19.48 29.03 -32.18
CA SER A 15 -19.49 30.51 -32.18
C SER A 15 -18.09 31.13 -32.21
N GLY A 16 -17.05 30.35 -31.90
CA GLY A 16 -15.69 30.85 -31.69
C GLY A 16 -15.52 31.67 -30.41
N ALA A 17 -16.58 31.85 -29.61
CA ALA A 17 -16.56 32.66 -28.40
C ALA A 17 -16.03 31.88 -27.18
N PRO A 18 -15.26 32.51 -26.29
CA PRO A 18 -14.91 31.91 -25.01
C PRO A 18 -16.15 31.77 -24.13
N ARG A 19 -16.29 30.62 -23.48
CA ARG A 19 -17.35 30.33 -22.52
C ARG A 19 -16.75 29.94 -21.18
N ALA A 20 -17.39 30.37 -20.09
CA ALA A 20 -17.04 29.97 -18.74
C ALA A 20 -18.27 29.53 -17.94
N TYR A 21 -18.10 28.51 -17.10
CA TYR A 21 -19.15 28.07 -16.17
C TYR A 21 -18.53 27.24 -15.03
N THR A 22 -19.34 26.95 -14.01
CA THR A 22 -18.93 26.12 -12.87
C THR A 22 -19.34 24.67 -13.04
N SER A 23 -18.51 23.74 -12.56
CA SER A 23 -18.86 22.32 -12.53
C SER A 23 -18.23 21.62 -11.32
N ALA A 24 -19.00 20.79 -10.62
CA ALA A 24 -18.52 19.98 -9.51
C ALA A 24 -18.17 18.56 -9.98
N ILE A 25 -16.96 18.10 -9.68
CA ILE A 25 -16.52 16.74 -10.04
C ILE A 25 -16.91 15.77 -8.92
N THR A 26 -18.04 15.08 -9.09
CA THR A 26 -18.50 14.04 -8.16
C THR A 26 -18.09 12.62 -8.58
N SER A 27 -17.72 12.42 -9.85
CA SER A 27 -17.25 11.12 -10.37
C SER A 27 -16.28 11.27 -11.55
N TYR A 28 -15.54 10.21 -11.85
CA TYR A 28 -14.69 10.12 -13.05
C TYR A 28 -15.47 9.98 -14.37
N ARG A 29 -16.80 9.80 -14.32
CA ARG A 29 -17.65 9.74 -15.53
C ARG A 29 -18.22 11.11 -15.91
N THR A 30 -17.73 12.18 -15.29
CA THR A 30 -18.22 13.54 -15.57
C THR A 30 -17.92 13.96 -17.01
N ALA A 31 -18.90 14.60 -17.64
CA ALA A 31 -18.73 15.35 -18.89
C ALA A 31 -18.54 16.86 -18.61
N LEU A 32 -18.24 17.22 -17.36
CA LEU A 32 -18.14 18.59 -16.86
C LEU A 32 -19.40 19.40 -17.17
N GLN A 33 -20.58 18.84 -16.91
CA GLN A 33 -21.83 19.59 -17.11
C GLN A 33 -21.91 20.77 -16.12
N PRO A 34 -22.52 21.91 -16.51
CA PRO A 34 -22.72 23.02 -15.60
C PRO A 34 -23.44 22.61 -14.32
N SER A 35 -22.90 23.01 -13.18
CA SER A 35 -23.49 22.75 -11.87
C SER A 35 -23.04 23.78 -10.83
N ASN A 36 -23.80 23.90 -9.75
CA ASN A 36 -23.41 24.72 -8.60
C ASN A 36 -22.19 24.14 -7.89
N LEU A 37 -21.39 25.01 -7.29
CA LEU A 37 -20.27 24.66 -6.42
C LEU A 37 -20.69 24.71 -4.95
N SER A 38 -19.85 24.19 -4.07
CA SER A 38 -20.01 24.29 -2.61
C SER A 38 -19.75 25.69 -2.05
N PHE A 39 -19.43 26.67 -2.89
CA PHE A 39 -19.21 28.07 -2.55
C PHE A 39 -19.72 28.97 -3.69
N ALA A 40 -20.03 30.23 -3.38
CA ALA A 40 -20.56 31.15 -4.37
C ALA A 40 -19.45 31.68 -5.28
N VAL A 41 -19.80 31.89 -6.55
CA VAL A 41 -18.93 32.49 -7.57
C VAL A 41 -19.69 33.67 -8.19
N PRO A 42 -19.68 34.86 -7.55
CA PRO A 42 -20.49 36.00 -7.98
C PRO A 42 -20.18 36.50 -9.38
N SER A 43 -18.95 36.31 -9.86
CA SER A 43 -18.56 36.65 -11.23
C SER A 43 -17.68 35.56 -11.81
N LEU A 44 -17.89 35.23 -13.08
CA LEU A 44 -17.09 34.28 -13.84
C LEU A 44 -17.10 34.66 -15.32
N ALA A 45 -15.92 34.84 -15.89
CA ALA A 45 -15.72 35.15 -17.30
C ALA A 45 -14.50 34.41 -17.84
N ALA A 46 -14.50 34.17 -19.15
CA ALA A 46 -13.35 33.64 -19.88
C ALA A 46 -12.97 34.57 -21.03
N GLU A 47 -11.68 34.72 -21.24
CA GLU A 47 -11.09 35.43 -22.37
C GLU A 47 -10.15 34.46 -23.10
N PHE A 48 -10.19 34.48 -24.43
CA PHE A 48 -9.25 33.72 -25.25
C PHE A 48 -8.56 34.65 -26.24
N GLY A 49 -7.22 34.69 -26.16
CA GLY A 49 -6.39 35.53 -27.00
C GLY A 49 -4.93 35.08 -26.91
N ASN A 50 -4.12 35.32 -27.95
CA ASN A 50 -2.70 34.92 -27.99
C ASN A 50 -2.44 33.43 -27.68
N LYS A 51 -3.39 32.55 -28.02
CA LYS A 51 -3.38 31.11 -27.69
C LYS A 51 -3.45 30.81 -26.18
N GLU A 52 -3.83 31.78 -25.36
CA GLU A 52 -4.02 31.65 -23.93
C GLU A 52 -5.50 31.75 -23.57
N MET A 53 -5.93 30.91 -22.64
CA MET A 53 -7.24 30.96 -22.02
C MET A 53 -7.10 31.55 -20.62
N ILE A 54 -7.82 32.64 -20.36
CA ILE A 54 -7.81 33.34 -19.08
C ILE A 54 -9.18 33.18 -18.43
N ILE A 55 -9.22 32.75 -17.18
CA ILE A 55 -10.44 32.69 -16.36
C ILE A 55 -10.37 33.83 -15.34
N ARG A 56 -11.37 34.71 -15.35
CA ARG A 56 -11.55 35.73 -14.32
C ARG A 56 -12.74 35.34 -13.47
N ALA A 57 -12.56 35.27 -12.16
CA ALA A 57 -13.64 34.92 -11.26
C ALA A 57 -13.54 35.63 -9.92
N THR A 58 -14.68 36.01 -9.36
CA THR A 58 -14.83 36.36 -7.95
C THR A 58 -15.37 35.14 -7.24
N ILE A 59 -14.72 34.74 -6.14
CA ILE A 59 -15.13 33.58 -5.34
C ILE A 59 -15.35 34.01 -3.89
N GLU A 60 -16.38 33.45 -3.25
CA GLU A 60 -16.56 33.56 -1.81
C GLU A 60 -15.85 32.41 -1.11
N LEU A 61 -14.95 32.73 -0.17
CA LEU A 61 -14.20 31.71 0.55
C LEU A 61 -15.08 31.05 1.63
N PRO A 62 -15.09 29.70 1.71
CA PRO A 62 -15.69 28.99 2.83
C PRO A 62 -15.15 29.46 4.19
N GLN A 63 -16.03 29.56 5.19
CA GLN A 63 -15.64 29.97 6.54
C GLN A 63 -14.57 29.05 7.14
N GLY A 64 -13.59 29.65 7.83
CA GLY A 64 -12.59 28.93 8.62
C GLY A 64 -11.34 28.47 7.86
N ARG A 65 -11.17 28.78 6.57
CA ARG A 65 -9.91 28.56 5.85
C ARG A 65 -9.71 29.50 4.66
N THR A 66 -8.47 29.94 4.45
CA THR A 66 -8.07 30.81 3.31
C THR A 66 -7.18 30.10 2.30
N SER A 67 -6.67 28.91 2.64
CA SER A 67 -5.71 28.14 1.85
C SER A 67 -6.33 26.89 1.22
N PHE A 68 -6.15 26.72 -0.09
CA PHE A 68 -6.79 25.67 -0.88
C PHE A 68 -5.81 25.02 -1.87
N PRO A 69 -5.80 23.68 -1.98
CA PRO A 69 -5.07 23.01 -3.05
C PRO A 69 -5.76 23.28 -4.39
N GLN A 70 -4.98 23.76 -5.35
CA GLN A 70 -5.41 24.02 -6.71
C GLN A 70 -5.01 22.86 -7.62
N VAL A 71 -5.95 22.39 -8.44
CA VAL A 71 -5.67 21.54 -9.59
C VAL A 71 -5.79 22.39 -10.85
N TRP A 72 -4.87 22.23 -11.80
CA TRP A 72 -4.94 22.92 -13.09
C TRP A 72 -4.86 21.89 -14.21
N GLN A 73 -5.86 21.88 -15.09
CA GLN A 73 -5.95 20.89 -16.16
C GLN A 73 -6.55 21.42 -17.46
N PHE A 74 -6.11 20.84 -18.56
CA PHE A 74 -6.67 21.05 -19.89
C PHE A 74 -6.96 19.71 -20.56
N GLY A 75 -7.99 19.69 -21.40
CA GLY A 75 -8.46 18.49 -22.09
C GLY A 75 -9.09 18.80 -23.44
N PRO A 76 -9.40 17.77 -24.24
CA PRO A 76 -9.96 17.97 -25.57
C PRO A 76 -11.41 18.51 -25.49
N VAL A 77 -11.75 19.34 -26.48
CA VAL A 77 -13.12 19.76 -26.80
C VAL A 77 -13.48 19.14 -28.14
N THR A 78 -14.62 18.46 -28.24
CA THR A 78 -15.10 17.90 -29.52
C THR A 78 -15.59 19.00 -30.45
N SER A 79 -15.76 18.70 -31.74
CA SER A 79 -16.40 19.63 -32.70
C SER A 79 -17.82 20.03 -32.32
N SER A 80 -18.51 19.20 -31.53
CA SER A 80 -19.83 19.49 -30.96
C SER A 80 -19.79 20.31 -29.65
N GLY A 81 -18.61 20.76 -29.20
CA GLY A 81 -18.46 21.55 -27.97
C GLY A 81 -18.47 20.73 -26.67
N GLN A 82 -18.38 19.39 -26.76
CA GLN A 82 -18.37 18.53 -25.58
C GLN A 82 -16.96 18.42 -24.99
N LEU A 83 -16.83 18.63 -23.68
CA LEU A 83 -15.56 18.46 -22.97
C LEU A 83 -15.25 16.99 -22.71
N ARG A 84 -13.98 16.61 -22.89
CA ARG A 84 -13.48 15.25 -22.68
C ARG A 84 -12.46 15.20 -21.55
N MET A 85 -12.37 14.02 -20.93
CA MET A 85 -11.39 13.74 -19.88
C MET A 85 -9.96 13.97 -20.40
N HIS A 86 -9.15 14.71 -19.62
CA HIS A 86 -7.71 14.83 -19.83
C HIS A 86 -6.99 13.53 -19.43
N GLY A 87 -5.71 13.39 -19.80
CA GLY A 87 -4.95 12.17 -19.46
C GLY A 87 -4.92 11.88 -17.95
N SER A 88 -4.91 10.61 -17.55
CA SER A 88 -5.01 10.17 -16.15
C SER A 88 -3.67 9.82 -15.48
N ALA A 89 -2.55 10.35 -15.99
CA ALA A 89 -1.24 10.13 -15.39
C ALA A 89 -1.17 10.70 -13.96
N PRO A 90 -0.27 10.22 -13.07
CA PRO A 90 -0.18 10.71 -11.69
C PRO A 90 0.01 12.23 -11.56
N GLY A 91 0.77 12.83 -12.47
CA GLY A 91 0.93 14.29 -12.55
C GLY A 91 -0.38 15.02 -12.83
N ASN A 92 -1.34 14.36 -13.47
CA ASN A 92 -2.63 14.93 -13.81
C ASN A 92 -3.70 14.77 -12.72
N LEU A 93 -3.42 14.00 -11.67
CA LEU A 93 -4.41 13.72 -10.62
C LEU A 93 -4.11 14.47 -9.31
N GLY A 94 -2.93 15.09 -9.22
CA GLY A 94 -2.45 15.86 -8.07
C GLY A 94 -2.77 17.34 -8.15
N ALA A 95 -2.62 18.03 -7.02
CA ALA A 95 -2.62 19.49 -6.97
C ALA A 95 -1.32 20.05 -7.58
N THR A 96 -1.42 21.17 -8.28
CA THR A 96 -0.28 21.88 -8.89
C THR A 96 0.35 22.84 -7.88
N ALA A 97 -0.48 23.48 -7.05
CA ALA A 97 -0.08 24.42 -6.04
C ALA A 97 -1.09 24.45 -4.89
N THR A 98 -0.69 25.06 -3.78
CA THR A 98 -1.63 25.54 -2.76
C THR A 98 -1.66 27.06 -2.85
N ILE A 99 -2.86 27.63 -3.00
CA ILE A 99 -3.07 29.08 -3.01
C ILE A 99 -3.66 29.48 -1.66
N ASP A 100 -3.05 30.47 -1.03
CA ASP A 100 -3.68 31.20 0.07
C ASP A 100 -4.27 32.51 -0.47
N PHE A 101 -5.59 32.60 -0.43
CA PHE A 101 -6.33 33.75 -0.95
C PHE A 101 -6.26 34.98 -0.05
N SER A 102 -5.81 34.85 1.20
CA SER A 102 -5.64 35.99 2.11
C SER A 102 -4.30 36.71 1.91
N THR A 103 -3.25 35.95 1.62
CA THR A 103 -1.89 36.49 1.39
C THR A 103 -1.57 36.65 -0.10
N GLY A 104 -2.38 36.07 -0.99
CA GLY A 104 -2.10 36.03 -2.43
C GLY A 104 -0.90 35.15 -2.80
N THR A 105 -0.38 34.35 -1.86
CA THR A 105 0.79 33.52 -2.10
C THR A 105 0.39 32.17 -2.68
N SER A 106 1.04 31.80 -3.77
CA SER A 106 0.95 30.44 -4.34
C SER A 106 2.23 29.68 -4.05
N VAL A 107 2.14 28.63 -3.25
CA VAL A 107 3.26 27.69 -3.08
C VAL A 107 3.14 26.66 -4.18
N VAL A 108 3.88 26.87 -5.27
CA VAL A 108 4.07 25.87 -6.32
C VAL A 108 4.70 24.65 -5.65
N GLN A 109 4.11 23.47 -5.83
CA GLN A 109 4.74 22.23 -5.39
C GLN A 109 5.90 21.87 -6.34
N THR A 110 6.95 22.69 -6.38
CA THR A 110 8.26 22.29 -6.92
C THR A 110 8.81 21.19 -6.03
N ARG A 111 9.22 20.07 -6.64
CA ARG A 111 9.60 18.81 -5.97
C ARG A 111 10.94 18.91 -5.22
N THR A 112 11.24 20.02 -4.54
CA THR A 112 12.60 20.33 -4.04
C THR A 112 12.69 20.84 -2.60
N SER A 113 11.62 20.81 -1.79
CA SER A 113 11.74 20.98 -0.34
C SER A 113 11.76 19.63 0.38
N SER A 114 12.78 19.44 1.24
CA SER A 114 13.05 18.30 2.14
C SER A 114 11.81 17.46 2.49
N ARG A 115 11.57 16.43 1.66
CA ARG A 115 10.29 15.74 1.61
C ARG A 115 10.23 14.67 2.70
N ARG A 116 9.38 14.87 3.71
CA ARG A 116 8.83 13.72 4.44
C ARG A 116 8.25 12.75 3.40
N PRO A 117 8.64 11.46 3.38
CA PRO A 117 8.18 10.52 2.36
C PRO A 117 6.65 10.52 2.31
N SER A 118 6.08 10.43 1.10
CA SER A 118 4.61 10.45 0.96
C SER A 118 4.02 9.34 1.82
N SER A 119 2.87 9.59 2.47
CA SER A 119 2.26 8.59 3.36
C SER A 119 1.98 7.25 2.65
N LYS A 120 1.84 7.26 1.31
CA LYS A 120 1.72 6.06 0.48
C LYS A 120 3.02 5.25 0.43
N TYR A 121 4.17 5.92 0.31
CA TYR A 121 5.48 5.26 0.38
C TYR A 121 5.79 4.74 1.79
N ILE A 122 5.42 5.49 2.83
CA ILE A 122 5.56 5.03 4.23
C ILE A 122 4.75 3.75 4.44
N HIS A 123 3.47 3.75 4.05
CA HIS A 123 2.63 2.55 4.09
C HIS A 123 3.27 1.38 3.34
N GLY A 124 3.71 1.61 2.09
CA GLY A 124 4.35 0.59 1.28
C GLY A 124 5.58 -0.02 1.95
N TRP A 125 6.50 0.81 2.45
CA TRP A 125 7.73 0.36 3.10
C TRP A 125 7.48 -0.41 4.39
N LEU A 126 6.61 0.10 5.27
CA LEU A 126 6.25 -0.60 6.50
C LEU A 126 5.72 -2.00 6.21
N ASN A 127 4.85 -2.14 5.20
CA ASN A 127 4.23 -3.42 4.86
C ASN A 127 5.18 -4.37 4.11
N VAL A 128 6.04 -3.87 3.21
CA VAL A 128 7.06 -4.70 2.54
C VAL A 128 8.03 -5.28 3.57
N VAL A 129 8.54 -4.46 4.48
CA VAL A 129 9.49 -4.91 5.51
C VAL A 129 8.83 -5.91 6.47
N SER A 130 7.65 -5.60 7.00
CA SER A 130 6.95 -6.48 7.94
C SER A 130 6.40 -7.75 7.28
N TRP A 131 5.34 -7.61 6.48
CA TRP A 131 4.59 -8.72 5.88
C TRP A 131 5.34 -9.40 4.75
N GLY A 132 6.07 -8.62 3.95
CA GLY A 132 6.75 -9.12 2.75
C GLY A 132 8.09 -9.81 3.00
N ILE A 133 8.79 -9.47 4.10
CA ILE A 133 10.17 -9.92 4.38
C ILE A 133 10.28 -10.56 5.77
N MET A 134 9.96 -9.84 6.85
CA MET A 134 10.21 -10.34 8.21
C MET A 134 9.33 -11.55 8.55
N MET A 135 8.05 -11.54 8.17
CA MET A 135 7.12 -12.67 8.37
C MET A 135 7.64 -14.00 7.77
N PRO A 136 8.02 -14.06 6.48
CA PRO A 136 8.60 -15.27 5.91
C PRO A 136 9.98 -15.62 6.50
N VAL A 137 10.84 -14.63 6.79
CA VAL A 137 12.14 -14.86 7.45
C VAL A 137 11.95 -15.52 8.82
N GLY A 138 11.03 -15.02 9.65
CA GLY A 138 10.74 -15.59 10.96
C GLY A 138 10.23 -17.04 10.86
N ALA A 139 9.40 -17.35 9.86
CA ALA A 139 8.96 -18.73 9.61
C ALA A 139 10.11 -19.64 9.16
N MET A 140 11.01 -19.12 8.33
CA MET A 140 12.21 -19.82 7.88
C MET A 140 13.14 -20.18 9.04
N VAL A 141 13.38 -19.24 9.97
CA VAL A 141 14.14 -19.47 11.20
C VAL A 141 13.56 -20.63 12.00
N ALA A 142 12.25 -20.61 12.28
CA ALA A 142 11.61 -21.69 13.04
C ALA A 142 11.68 -23.06 12.32
N ARG A 143 11.60 -23.06 10.99
CA ARG A 143 11.62 -24.31 10.21
C ARG A 143 13.00 -24.95 10.16
N TYR A 144 14.06 -24.15 9.97
CA TYR A 144 15.39 -24.67 9.68
C TYR A 144 16.34 -24.66 10.88
N VAL A 145 16.28 -23.65 11.75
CA VAL A 145 17.19 -23.55 12.91
C VAL A 145 16.79 -24.56 14.01
N LYS A 146 15.50 -24.87 14.15
CA LYS A 146 14.96 -25.83 15.12
C LYS A 146 15.60 -27.23 15.03
N VAL A 147 16.16 -27.60 13.87
CA VAL A 147 16.75 -28.93 13.67
C VAL A 147 18.09 -29.09 14.39
N PHE A 148 18.79 -28.00 14.69
CA PHE A 148 20.06 -28.05 15.41
C PHE A 148 19.80 -28.08 16.92
N ASN A 149 20.21 -29.16 17.60
CA ASN A 149 19.99 -29.31 19.05
C ASN A 149 20.67 -28.20 19.86
N VAL A 150 21.85 -27.74 19.40
CA VAL A 150 22.59 -26.60 19.98
C VAL A 150 21.82 -25.29 19.94
N ALA A 151 20.82 -25.19 19.06
CA ALA A 151 19.99 -24.00 18.90
C ALA A 151 18.69 -24.06 19.71
N ASN A 152 18.52 -25.05 20.61
CA ASN A 152 17.45 -25.02 21.60
C ASN A 152 17.91 -24.27 22.86
N PRO A 153 17.13 -23.29 23.39
CA PRO A 153 15.85 -22.76 22.90
C PRO A 153 15.97 -21.57 21.92
N ALA A 154 17.18 -21.22 21.47
CA ALA A 154 17.47 -20.04 20.64
C ALA A 154 16.54 -19.88 19.40
N TRP A 155 16.25 -20.94 18.65
CA TRP A 155 15.37 -20.85 17.47
C TRP A 155 13.99 -20.30 17.81
N PHE A 156 13.47 -20.62 19.00
CA PHE A 156 12.14 -20.20 19.44
C PHE A 156 12.13 -18.70 19.73
N TYR A 157 13.14 -18.20 20.44
CA TYR A 157 13.28 -16.77 20.72
C TYR A 157 13.53 -15.98 19.44
N LEU A 158 14.40 -16.46 18.55
CA LEU A 158 14.63 -15.80 17.26
C LEU A 158 13.35 -15.72 16.42
N HIS A 159 12.57 -16.80 16.38
CA HIS A 159 11.27 -16.80 15.70
C HIS A 159 10.30 -15.80 16.33
N VAL A 160 10.05 -15.90 17.64
CA VAL A 160 9.06 -15.06 18.33
C VAL A 160 9.44 -13.58 18.27
N THR A 161 10.70 -13.23 18.50
CA THR A 161 11.17 -11.84 18.42
C THR A 161 11.04 -11.28 17.01
N CYS A 162 11.39 -12.07 15.98
CA CYS A 162 11.23 -11.66 14.59
C CYS A 162 9.73 -11.44 14.25
N GLN A 163 8.86 -12.39 14.62
CA GLN A 163 7.43 -12.31 14.33
C GLN A 163 6.73 -11.19 15.10
N ALA A 164 7.05 -10.99 16.38
CA ALA A 164 6.52 -9.90 17.18
C ALA A 164 6.91 -8.54 16.60
N SER A 165 8.18 -8.37 16.23
CA SER A 165 8.66 -7.14 15.58
C SER A 165 7.96 -6.90 14.24
N ALA A 166 7.84 -7.95 13.41
CA ALA A 166 7.14 -7.87 12.14
C ALA A 166 5.67 -7.49 12.34
N TYR A 167 4.99 -8.07 13.33
CA TYR A 167 3.60 -7.77 13.63
C TYR A 167 3.40 -6.32 14.10
N ILE A 168 4.25 -5.80 14.98
CA ILE A 168 4.19 -4.40 15.45
C ILE A 168 4.35 -3.42 14.27
N VAL A 169 5.37 -3.62 13.43
CA VAL A 169 5.59 -2.79 12.23
C VAL A 169 4.41 -2.95 11.25
N GLY A 170 3.88 -4.16 11.11
CA GLY A 170 2.74 -4.48 10.27
C GLY A 170 1.45 -3.81 10.72
N VAL A 171 1.20 -3.69 12.03
CA VAL A 171 0.06 -2.96 12.61
C VAL A 171 0.15 -1.47 12.26
N ALA A 172 1.33 -0.86 12.38
CA ALA A 172 1.56 0.52 11.97
C ALA A 172 1.35 0.70 10.45
N GLY A 173 1.87 -0.25 9.65
CA GLY A 173 1.64 -0.32 8.20
C GLY A 173 0.15 -0.43 7.85
N TRP A 174 -0.62 -1.24 8.55
CA TRP A 174 -2.07 -1.39 8.35
C TRP A 174 -2.83 -0.12 8.73
N GLY A 175 -2.50 0.49 9.89
CA GLY A 175 -3.10 1.73 10.35
C GLY A 175 -2.88 2.91 9.38
N THR A 176 -1.69 3.03 8.80
CA THR A 176 -1.44 4.03 7.74
C THR A 176 -2.28 3.77 6.49
N GLY A 177 -2.57 2.51 6.16
CA GLY A 177 -3.46 2.14 5.06
C GLY A 177 -4.91 2.58 5.29
N LEU A 178 -5.42 2.40 6.52
CA LEU A 178 -6.75 2.90 6.91
C LEU A 178 -6.83 4.42 6.81
N LYS A 179 -5.79 5.13 7.28
CA LYS A 179 -5.72 6.59 7.18
C LYS A 179 -5.75 7.04 5.72
N LEU A 180 -4.95 6.42 4.85
CA LEU A 180 -4.95 6.71 3.40
C LEU A 180 -6.34 6.52 2.77
N GLY A 181 -7.07 5.48 3.20
CA GLY A 181 -8.44 5.25 2.75
C GLY A 181 -9.43 6.33 3.22
N ARG A 182 -9.32 6.77 4.48
CA ARG A 182 -10.15 7.86 5.05
C ARG A 182 -9.89 9.20 4.37
N ASP A 183 -8.62 9.49 4.08
CA ASP A 183 -8.19 10.76 3.46
C ASP A 183 -8.50 10.79 1.94
N SER A 184 -8.91 9.67 1.34
CA SER A 184 -9.18 9.53 -0.11
C SER A 184 -10.50 8.78 -0.40
N PRO A 185 -11.67 9.30 0.02
CA PRO A 185 -12.95 8.58 -0.05
C PRO A 185 -13.38 8.18 -1.48
N GLY A 186 -12.85 8.85 -2.51
CA GLY A 186 -13.12 8.55 -3.93
C GLY A 186 -12.19 7.51 -4.57
N VAL A 187 -11.14 7.05 -3.89
CA VAL A 187 -10.16 6.08 -4.44
C VAL A 187 -10.30 4.75 -3.69
N LYS A 188 -10.87 3.74 -4.34
CA LYS A 188 -11.13 2.44 -3.73
C LYS A 188 -10.27 1.34 -4.37
N HIS A 189 -9.37 0.77 -3.58
CA HIS A 189 -8.62 -0.43 -3.93
C HIS A 189 -9.14 -1.62 -3.11
N THR A 190 -10.34 -2.08 -3.46
CA THR A 190 -11.14 -3.04 -2.67
C THR A 190 -10.41 -4.36 -2.44
N VAL A 191 -9.77 -4.93 -3.47
CA VAL A 191 -9.04 -6.21 -3.35
C VAL A 191 -7.86 -6.11 -2.38
N HIS A 192 -6.97 -5.13 -2.58
CA HIS A 192 -5.81 -4.91 -1.71
C HIS A 192 -6.23 -4.65 -0.24
N ARG A 193 -7.28 -3.84 -0.06
CA ARG A 193 -7.83 -3.56 1.27
C ARG A 193 -8.40 -4.81 1.94
N ASN A 194 -9.18 -5.61 1.23
CA ASN A 194 -9.80 -6.81 1.79
C ASN A 194 -8.75 -7.86 2.17
N ILE A 195 -7.76 -8.07 1.30
CA ILE A 195 -6.62 -8.94 1.61
C ILE A 195 -5.84 -8.40 2.82
N GLY A 196 -5.59 -7.07 2.88
CA GLY A 196 -4.92 -6.44 4.02
C GLY A 196 -5.66 -6.62 5.36
N ILE A 197 -6.99 -6.53 5.36
CA ILE A 197 -7.82 -6.80 6.54
C ILE A 197 -7.75 -8.28 6.94
N ALA A 198 -7.80 -9.20 5.96
CA ALA A 198 -7.67 -10.63 6.22
C ALA A 198 -6.30 -10.99 6.81
N ILE A 199 -5.21 -10.44 6.25
CA ILE A 199 -3.85 -10.60 6.80
C ILE A 199 -3.81 -10.14 8.25
N PHE A 200 -4.31 -8.94 8.54
CA PHE A 200 -4.28 -8.39 9.90
C PHE A 200 -5.04 -9.30 10.88
N ALA A 201 -6.28 -9.70 10.55
CA ALA A 201 -7.09 -10.57 11.40
C ALA A 201 -6.43 -11.93 11.65
N LEU A 202 -5.94 -12.58 10.58
CA LEU A 202 -5.26 -13.88 10.69
C LEU A 202 -3.94 -13.77 11.45
N ALA A 203 -3.19 -12.68 11.28
CA ALA A 203 -1.95 -12.45 12.00
C ALA A 203 -2.18 -12.15 13.50
N THR A 204 -3.26 -11.44 13.85
CA THR A 204 -3.66 -11.27 15.26
C THR A 204 -4.01 -12.61 15.89
N LEU A 205 -4.77 -13.46 15.18
CA LEU A 205 -5.04 -14.82 15.61
C LEU A 205 -3.74 -15.63 15.78
N GLN A 206 -2.82 -15.52 14.82
CA GLN A 206 -1.50 -16.17 14.86
C GLN A 206 -0.63 -15.66 16.03
N ALA A 207 -0.68 -14.38 16.37
CA ALA A 207 0.07 -13.81 17.50
C ALA A 207 -0.48 -14.29 18.84
N SER A 208 -1.82 -14.44 18.94
CA SER A 208 -2.48 -15.02 20.13
C SER A 208 -2.13 -16.49 20.39
N ALA A 209 -1.50 -17.16 19.41
CA ALA A 209 -1.06 -18.56 19.51
C ALA A 209 -0.19 -18.85 20.74
N ILE A 210 0.59 -17.86 21.18
CA ILE A 210 1.47 -17.99 22.35
C ILE A 210 0.66 -18.20 23.63
N LEU A 211 -0.48 -17.53 23.77
CA LEU A 211 -1.34 -17.60 24.98
C LEU A 211 -1.88 -19.01 25.20
N PHE A 212 -2.20 -19.72 24.12
CA PHE A 212 -2.81 -21.05 24.16
C PHE A 212 -1.83 -22.17 23.82
N ARG A 213 -0.51 -21.91 23.91
CA ARG A 213 0.54 -22.87 23.54
C ARG A 213 0.58 -24.06 24.51
N PRO A 214 0.16 -25.28 24.13
CA PRO A 214 0.21 -26.44 25.02
C PRO A 214 1.65 -26.90 25.24
N LYS A 215 1.90 -27.58 26.36
CA LYS A 215 3.18 -28.27 26.63
C LYS A 215 3.47 -29.30 25.52
N PRO A 216 4.76 -29.58 25.21
CA PRO A 216 5.14 -30.44 24.07
C PRO A 216 4.50 -31.83 24.06
N ASP A 217 4.22 -32.37 25.24
CA ASP A 217 3.66 -33.68 25.57
C ASP A 217 2.13 -33.71 25.62
N HIS A 218 1.46 -32.56 25.49
CA HIS A 218 0.00 -32.46 25.62
C HIS A 218 -0.75 -32.87 24.34
N LYS A 219 -1.87 -33.59 24.43
CA LYS A 219 -2.69 -34.03 23.27
C LYS A 219 -3.11 -32.90 22.32
N TYR A 220 -3.41 -31.71 22.86
CA TYR A 220 -3.79 -30.54 22.05
C TYR A 220 -2.61 -29.89 21.32
N ARG A 221 -1.35 -30.28 21.60
CA ARG A 221 -0.16 -29.77 20.91
C ARG A 221 -0.23 -30.04 19.41
N PHE A 222 -0.78 -31.18 19.00
CA PHE A 222 -0.96 -31.53 17.59
C PHE A 222 -1.88 -30.52 16.87
N TYR A 223 -3.10 -30.33 17.38
CA TYR A 223 -4.06 -29.37 16.82
C TYR A 223 -3.51 -27.94 16.84
N TRP A 224 -2.79 -27.58 17.91
CA TRP A 224 -2.11 -26.30 18.00
C TRP A 224 -1.09 -26.11 16.87
N ASN A 225 -0.28 -27.13 16.59
CA ASN A 225 0.69 -27.07 15.49
C ASN A 225 -0.02 -26.95 14.13
N VAL A 226 -1.09 -27.72 13.91
CA VAL A 226 -1.85 -27.69 12.64
C VAL A 226 -2.40 -26.29 12.36
N TYR A 227 -3.13 -25.69 13.31
CA TYR A 227 -3.65 -24.35 13.07
C TYR A 227 -2.49 -23.34 12.91
N HIS A 228 -1.45 -23.44 13.74
CA HIS A 228 -0.35 -22.47 13.72
C HIS A 228 0.40 -22.53 12.38
N TYR A 229 0.59 -23.71 11.80
CA TYR A 229 1.20 -23.84 10.48
C TYR A 229 0.26 -23.34 9.38
N LEU A 230 -1.00 -23.76 9.36
CA LEU A 230 -1.96 -23.37 8.32
C LEU A 230 -2.17 -21.86 8.27
N ILE A 231 -2.45 -21.23 9.42
CA ILE A 231 -2.68 -19.80 9.51
C ILE A 231 -1.38 -19.04 9.20
N GLY A 232 -0.24 -19.48 9.72
CA GLY A 232 1.06 -18.85 9.45
C GLY A 232 1.43 -18.83 7.97
N TYR A 233 1.29 -19.96 7.26
CA TYR A 233 1.56 -20.01 5.82
C TYR A 233 0.54 -19.20 5.02
N THR A 234 -0.73 -19.20 5.43
CA THR A 234 -1.77 -18.37 4.80
C THR A 234 -1.43 -16.89 4.89
N VAL A 235 -1.01 -16.40 6.06
CA VAL A 235 -0.59 -15.01 6.26
C VAL A 235 0.59 -14.64 5.34
N ILE A 236 1.58 -15.53 5.19
CA ILE A 236 2.75 -15.29 4.31
C ILE A 236 2.31 -15.19 2.85
N VAL A 237 1.50 -16.14 2.35
CA VAL A 237 1.04 -16.14 0.96
C VAL A 237 0.20 -14.91 0.65
N LEU A 238 -0.78 -14.61 1.52
CA LEU A 238 -1.60 -13.40 1.36
C LEU A 238 -0.74 -12.14 1.45
N GLY A 239 0.24 -12.09 2.34
CA GLY A 239 1.22 -11.02 2.47
C GLY A 239 1.92 -10.73 1.14
N ILE A 240 2.55 -11.74 0.54
CA ILE A 240 3.26 -11.62 -0.74
C ILE A 240 2.31 -11.12 -1.85
N VAL A 241 1.13 -11.72 -1.98
CA VAL A 241 0.12 -11.29 -2.98
C VAL A 241 -0.27 -9.83 -2.75
N ASN A 242 -0.47 -9.44 -1.49
CA ASN A 242 -0.89 -8.09 -1.16
C ASN A 242 0.20 -7.05 -1.39
N ILE A 243 1.49 -7.43 -1.24
CA ILE A 243 2.62 -6.59 -1.61
C ILE A 243 2.63 -6.33 -3.12
N PHE A 244 2.45 -7.37 -3.96
CA PHE A 244 2.37 -7.16 -5.41
C PHE A 244 1.19 -6.27 -5.80
N LYS A 245 0.02 -6.46 -5.19
CA LYS A 245 -1.14 -5.57 -5.37
C LYS A 245 -0.83 -4.14 -4.92
N GLY A 246 -0.15 -3.96 -3.80
CA GLY A 246 0.27 -2.64 -3.31
C GLY A 246 1.26 -1.95 -4.25
N LEU A 247 2.20 -2.69 -4.82
CA LEU A 247 3.14 -2.18 -5.82
C LEU A 247 2.43 -1.79 -7.13
N GLU A 248 1.42 -2.56 -7.57
CA GLU A 248 0.58 -2.20 -8.72
C GLU A 248 -0.20 -0.90 -8.48
N ILE A 249 -0.70 -0.69 -7.26
CA ILE A 249 -1.43 0.53 -6.88
C ILE A 249 -0.50 1.74 -6.77
N LEU A 250 0.67 1.55 -6.18
CA LEU A 250 1.65 2.63 -6.00
C LEU A 250 2.31 3.02 -7.33
N ASP A 251 2.32 2.10 -8.30
CA ASP A 251 2.97 2.21 -9.61
C ASP A 251 4.38 2.83 -9.53
N PRO A 252 5.29 2.27 -8.70
CA PRO A 252 6.64 2.79 -8.58
C PRO A 252 7.46 2.40 -9.82
N GLN A 253 8.68 2.94 -9.93
CA GLN A 253 9.62 2.51 -10.97
C GLN A 253 9.74 0.98 -11.00
N LYS A 254 9.72 0.39 -12.20
CA LYS A 254 9.71 -1.08 -12.43
C LYS A 254 10.77 -1.83 -11.61
N LYS A 255 11.91 -1.21 -11.34
CA LYS A 255 13.00 -1.74 -10.49
C LYS A 255 12.54 -2.22 -9.11
N TRP A 256 11.52 -1.60 -8.51
CA TRP A 256 11.04 -1.99 -7.18
C TRP A 256 10.25 -3.30 -7.20
N LYS A 257 9.40 -3.49 -8.20
CA LYS A 257 8.70 -4.78 -8.43
C LYS A 257 9.72 -5.87 -8.75
N GLN A 258 10.70 -5.57 -9.60
CA GLN A 258 11.78 -6.50 -9.93
C GLN A 258 12.64 -6.86 -8.71
N ALA A 259 12.99 -5.89 -7.86
CA ALA A 259 13.77 -6.13 -6.65
C ALA A 259 13.04 -7.06 -5.67
N TYR A 260 11.73 -6.85 -5.46
CA TYR A 260 10.95 -7.72 -4.60
C TYR A 260 10.81 -9.14 -5.20
N THR A 261 10.61 -9.27 -6.51
CA THR A 261 10.61 -10.57 -7.19
C THR A 261 11.97 -11.28 -7.05
N PHE A 262 13.08 -10.56 -7.25
CA PHE A 262 14.42 -11.12 -7.07
C PHE A 262 14.65 -11.59 -5.64
N PHE A 263 14.22 -10.80 -4.65
CA PHE A 263 14.24 -11.20 -3.25
C PHE A 263 13.48 -12.52 -3.03
N LEU A 264 12.26 -12.67 -3.56
CA LEU A 264 11.49 -13.92 -3.41
C LEU A 264 12.16 -15.12 -4.07
N ILE A 265 12.77 -14.94 -5.25
CA ILE A 265 13.52 -16.00 -5.93
C ILE A 265 14.72 -16.43 -5.08
N ALA A 266 15.54 -15.47 -4.65
CA ALA A 266 16.68 -15.73 -3.78
C ALA A 266 16.26 -16.40 -2.47
N PHE A 267 15.18 -15.93 -1.86
CA PHE A 267 14.61 -16.50 -0.65
C PHE A 267 14.16 -17.95 -0.86
N GLY A 268 13.51 -18.25 -2.00
CA GLY A 268 13.14 -19.61 -2.38
C GLY A 268 14.33 -20.54 -2.60
N ILE A 269 15.39 -20.05 -3.25
CA ILE A 269 16.65 -20.80 -3.44
C ILE A 269 17.29 -21.13 -2.09
N VAL A 270 17.40 -20.15 -1.19
CA VAL A 270 17.92 -20.36 0.17
C VAL A 270 17.07 -21.40 0.92
N ALA A 271 15.74 -21.28 0.86
CA ALA A 271 14.84 -22.24 1.49
C ALA A 271 15.01 -23.67 0.92
N PHE A 272 15.22 -23.80 -0.40
CA PHE A 272 15.48 -25.10 -1.04
C PHE A 272 16.76 -25.76 -0.50
N PHE A 273 17.88 -25.01 -0.43
CA PHE A 273 19.13 -25.54 0.13
C PHE A 273 19.02 -25.86 1.62
N LEU A 274 18.35 -25.00 2.40
CA LEU A 274 18.09 -25.26 3.82
C LEU A 274 17.19 -26.47 4.03
N GLU A 275 16.23 -26.72 3.14
CA GLU A 275 15.39 -27.92 3.18
C GLU A 275 16.21 -29.18 2.91
N ALA A 276 17.11 -29.16 1.91
CA ALA A 276 18.04 -30.27 1.66
C ALA A 276 18.97 -30.52 2.87
N LEU A 277 19.57 -29.47 3.43
CA LEU A 277 20.43 -29.56 4.62
C LEU A 277 19.68 -30.12 5.84
N LYS A 278 18.44 -29.67 6.04
CA LYS A 278 17.57 -30.17 7.11
C LYS A 278 17.37 -31.68 7.00
N TYR A 279 17.02 -32.18 5.82
CA TYR A 279 16.86 -33.62 5.58
C TYR A 279 18.16 -34.39 5.82
N PHE A 280 19.28 -33.85 5.35
CA PHE A 280 20.61 -34.44 5.57
C PHE A 280 20.96 -34.55 7.06
N VAL A 281 20.79 -33.48 7.84
CA VAL A 281 21.07 -33.49 9.29
C VAL A 281 20.17 -34.48 10.03
N VAL A 282 18.88 -34.54 9.66
CA VAL A 282 17.95 -35.50 10.26
C VAL A 282 18.33 -36.95 9.90
N ALA A 283 18.73 -37.22 8.66
CA ALA A 283 19.18 -38.54 8.24
C ALA A 283 20.47 -38.97 8.96
N MET A 284 21.46 -38.08 9.08
CA MET A 284 22.68 -38.34 9.85
C MET A 284 22.38 -38.64 11.31
N ARG A 285 21.47 -37.89 11.94
CA ARG A 285 21.06 -38.15 13.32
C ARG A 285 20.44 -39.53 13.49
N LYS A 286 19.52 -39.93 12.61
CA LYS A 286 18.92 -41.27 12.62
C LYS A 286 19.97 -42.37 12.47
N LYS A 287 20.93 -42.19 11.57
CA LYS A 287 22.04 -43.15 11.38
C LYS A 287 22.91 -43.29 12.62
N ASN A 288 23.25 -42.18 13.29
CA ASN A 288 24.03 -42.23 14.53
C ASN A 288 23.25 -42.90 15.67
N GLN A 289 21.97 -42.58 15.85
CA GLN A 289 21.12 -43.23 16.86
C GLN A 289 21.00 -44.74 16.64
N GLN A 290 20.96 -45.19 15.37
CA GLN A 290 20.96 -46.62 15.05
C GLN A 290 22.30 -47.28 15.39
N ARG A 291 23.44 -46.61 15.13
CA ARG A 291 24.77 -47.13 15.52
C ARG A 291 24.91 -47.25 17.03
N ASP A 292 24.53 -46.20 17.77
CA ASP A 292 24.63 -46.18 19.23
C ASP A 292 23.73 -47.26 19.87
N ALA A 293 22.55 -47.53 19.28
CA ALA A 293 21.65 -48.59 19.75
C ALA A 293 22.19 -50.00 19.50
N VAL A 294 22.95 -50.21 18.42
CA VAL A 294 23.61 -51.49 18.13
C VAL A 294 24.80 -51.69 19.08
N ASP A 295 25.69 -50.71 19.20
CA ASP A 295 26.90 -50.80 20.05
C ASP A 295 26.56 -50.88 21.55
N GLY A 296 25.46 -50.23 21.99
CA GLY A 296 24.98 -50.29 23.38
C GLY A 296 24.23 -51.57 23.75
N SER A 297 23.89 -52.43 22.78
CA SER A 297 23.25 -53.73 23.00
C SER A 297 24.21 -54.92 23.04
N SER A 298 25.51 -54.65 22.82
CA SER A 298 26.62 -55.63 22.83
C SER A 298 27.42 -55.67 24.14
N VAL A 299 26.85 -55.18 25.26
CA VAL A 299 27.44 -55.24 26.61
C VAL A 299 26.57 -56.09 27.52
#